data_AF-A0A915UFY8-F1
#
_entry.id   AF-A0A915UFY8-F1
#
_cell.length_a   1.000
_cell.length_b   1.000
_cell.length_c   1.000
_cell.angle_alpha   90.00
_cell.angle_beta   90.00
_cell.angle_gamma   90.00
#
_symmetry.space_group_name_H-M   'P 1'
#
loop_
_entity.id
_entity.type
_entity.pdbx_description
1 polymer ?
#
loop_
_entity_poly.entity_id
_entity_poly.type
_entity_poly.pdbx_seq_one_letter_code
_entity_poly.pdbx_strand_id
1 'polypeptide(L)'
;MPPKLCTVRFEDADGTIHAVTVMASSLYEAVGLAVQAFRAQAWTPPVPPAAPLAVEVRQPVVEHRVTVQAVRQWASGAGRSPAERLQRERVRALLASS
;
A
#
# COMPACT_ATOMS: atom_id res chain seq x y z
N MET A 1 -5.17 -19.63 -0.18
CA MET A 1 -3.99 -18.75 0.00
C MET A 1 -4.45 -17.52 0.77
N PRO A 2 -3.63 -16.92 1.66
CA PRO A 2 -4.02 -15.67 2.32
C PRO A 2 -4.23 -14.56 1.27
N PRO A 3 -5.21 -13.65 1.45
CA PRO A 3 -5.44 -12.54 0.54
C PRO A 3 -4.18 -11.67 0.39
N LYS A 4 -3.91 -11.26 -0.85
CA LYS A 4 -2.77 -10.42 -1.24
C LYS A 4 -3.29 -9.06 -1.66
N LEU A 5 -2.47 -8.03 -1.44
CA LEU A 5 -2.76 -6.70 -1.97
C LEU A 5 -2.44 -6.70 -3.47
N CYS A 6 -3.44 -6.51 -4.31
CA CYS A 6 -3.33 -6.53 -5.76
C CYS A 6 -3.73 -5.16 -6.32
N THR A 7 -2.89 -4.55 -7.15
CA THR A 7 -3.29 -3.39 -7.95
C THR A 7 -3.66 -3.85 -9.35
N VAL A 8 -4.91 -3.62 -9.74
CA VAL A 8 -5.44 -3.98 -11.06
C VAL A 8 -5.59 -2.71 -11.88
N ARG A 9 -5.14 -2.75 -13.13
CA ARG A 9 -5.18 -1.62 -14.05
C ARG A 9 -5.74 -2.00 -15.41
N PHE A 10 -6.49 -1.10 -16.03
CA PHE A 10 -6.81 -1.15 -17.46
C PHE A 10 -6.69 0.24 -18.07
N GLU A 11 -6.49 0.28 -19.39
CA GLU A 11 -6.48 1.51 -20.18
C GLU A 11 -7.79 1.58 -20.97
N ASP A 12 -8.45 2.75 -20.97
CA ASP A 12 -9.66 2.97 -21.75
C ASP A 12 -9.37 3.43 -23.19
N ALA A 13 -10.42 3.70 -23.96
CA ALA A 13 -10.30 4.09 -25.36
C ALA A 13 -9.61 5.44 -25.57
N ASP A 14 -9.58 6.30 -24.54
CA ASP A 14 -8.95 7.62 -24.57
C ASP A 14 -7.48 7.57 -24.09
N GLY A 15 -6.97 6.36 -23.79
CA GLY A 15 -5.62 6.16 -23.26
C GLY A 15 -5.49 6.45 -21.77
N THR A 16 -6.62 6.60 -21.05
CA THR A 16 -6.59 6.86 -19.60
C THR A 16 -6.44 5.56 -18.84
N ILE A 17 -5.46 5.51 -17.93
CA ILE A 17 -5.21 4.35 -17.07
C ILE A 17 -6.04 4.46 -15.80
N HIS A 18 -6.92 3.48 -15.59
CA HIS A 18 -7.70 3.31 -14.37
C HIS A 18 -7.04 2.26 -13.49
N ALA A 19 -6.91 2.53 -12.20
CA ALA A 19 -6.27 1.63 -11.25
C ALA A 19 -7.02 1.53 -9.92
N VAL A 20 -7.18 0.32 -9.40
CA VAL A 20 -7.72 0.08 -8.05
C VAL A 20 -6.88 -0.96 -7.32
N THR A 21 -6.81 -0.81 -6.00
CA THR A 21 -6.13 -1.76 -5.13
C THR A 21 -7.15 -2.58 -4.35
N VAL A 22 -7.04 -3.91 -4.43
CA VAL A 22 -7.97 -4.86 -3.81
C VAL A 22 -7.21 -5.91 -2.99
N MET A 23 -7.88 -6.51 -2.02
CA MET A 23 -7.38 -7.69 -1.32
C MET A 23 -8.01 -8.94 -1.94
N ALA A 24 -7.20 -9.86 -2.47
CA ALA A 24 -7.70 -11.03 -3.17
C ALA A 24 -6.84 -12.28 -2.94
N SER A 25 -7.48 -13.44 -2.88
CA SER A 25 -6.86 -14.76 -2.68
C SER A 25 -6.49 -15.45 -4.00
N SER A 26 -6.91 -14.91 -5.15
CA SER A 26 -6.56 -15.40 -6.49
C SER A 26 -6.51 -14.27 -7.53
N LEU A 27 -5.91 -14.54 -8.70
CA LEU A 27 -5.90 -13.63 -9.84
C LEU A 27 -7.31 -13.26 -10.30
N TYR A 28 -8.18 -14.26 -10.46
CA TYR A 28 -9.54 -14.07 -10.95
C TYR A 28 -10.42 -13.30 -9.95
N GLU A 29 -10.23 -13.56 -8.65
CA GLU A 29 -10.91 -12.79 -7.60
C GLU A 29 -10.43 -11.33 -7.59
N ALA A 30 -9.13 -11.08 -7.77
CA ALA A 30 -8.60 -9.72 -7.87
C ALA A 30 -9.24 -8.95 -9.03
N VAL A 31 -9.36 -9.60 -10.19
CA VAL A 31 -10.03 -9.03 -11.37
C VAL A 31 -11.53 -8.78 -11.10
N GLY A 32 -12.25 -9.74 -10.52
CA GLY A 32 -13.67 -9.58 -10.22
C GLY A 32 -13.95 -8.41 -9.27
N LEU A 33 -13.16 -8.33 -8.19
CA LEU A 33 -13.24 -7.22 -7.23
C LEU A 33 -12.88 -5.88 -7.87
N ALA A 34 -11.84 -5.85 -8.71
CA ALA A 34 -11.45 -4.63 -9.40
C ALA A 34 -12.52 -4.15 -10.39
N VAL A 35 -13.11 -5.05 -11.19
CA VAL A 35 -14.21 -4.72 -12.11
C VAL A 35 -15.43 -4.19 -11.34
N GLN A 36 -15.76 -4.78 -10.20
CA GLN A 36 -16.81 -4.26 -9.32
C GLN A 36 -16.48 -2.84 -8.83
N ALA A 37 -15.25 -2.61 -8.38
CA ALA A 37 -14.79 -1.32 -7.88
C ALA A 37 -14.78 -0.23 -8.97
N PHE A 38 -14.36 -0.55 -10.19
CA PHE A 38 -14.42 0.35 -11.33
C PHE A 38 -15.87 0.74 -11.67
N ARG A 39 -16.79 -0.23 -11.68
CA ARG A 39 -18.23 0.04 -11.94
C ARG A 39 -18.89 0.95 -10.89
N ALA A 40 -18.37 0.98 -9.67
CA ALA A 40 -18.87 1.84 -8.61
C ALA A 40 -18.42 3.31 -8.75
N GLN A 41 -17.46 3.61 -9.62
CA GLN A 41 -16.91 4.94 -9.82
C GLN A 41 -17.59 5.64 -10.99
N ALA A 42 -18.20 6.81 -10.74
CA ALA A 42 -18.96 7.56 -11.75
C ALA A 42 -18.13 8.07 -12.95
N TRP A 43 -16.80 8.06 -12.82
CA TRP A 43 -15.83 8.62 -13.75
C TRP A 43 -15.00 7.53 -14.45
N THR A 44 -15.29 6.25 -14.17
CA THR A 44 -14.65 5.12 -14.84
C THR A 44 -15.61 4.55 -15.89
N PRO A 45 -15.20 4.47 -17.17
CA PRO A 45 -16.01 3.82 -18.18
C PRO A 45 -16.15 2.32 -17.88
N PRO A 46 -17.17 1.64 -18.45
CA PRO A 46 -17.28 0.20 -18.32
C PRO A 46 -16.01 -0.49 -18.84
N VAL A 47 -15.44 -1.40 -18.05
CA VAL A 47 -14.30 -2.23 -18.46
C VAL A 47 -14.71 -3.07 -19.69
N PRO A 48 -14.07 -2.89 -20.86
CA PRO A 48 -14.43 -3.65 -22.05
C PRO A 48 -14.14 -5.16 -21.86
N PRO A 49 -14.97 -6.08 -22.40
CA PRO A 49 -14.79 -7.52 -22.20
C PRO A 49 -13.43 -8.08 -22.65
N ALA A 50 -12.82 -7.47 -23.67
CA ALA A 50 -11.53 -7.87 -24.22
C ALA A 50 -10.37 -6.94 -23.79
N ALA A 51 -10.60 -6.01 -22.85
CA ALA A 51 -9.55 -5.09 -22.41
C ALA A 51 -8.45 -5.85 -21.66
N PRO A 52 -7.16 -5.61 -21.97
CA PRO A 52 -6.07 -6.18 -21.21
C PRO A 52 -6.06 -5.60 -19.79
N LEU A 53 -6.01 -6.48 -18.80
CA LEU A 53 -5.91 -6.12 -17.39
C LEU A 53 -4.52 -6.45 -16.86
N ALA A 54 -3.81 -5.44 -16.37
CA ALA A 54 -2.54 -5.62 -15.68
C ALA A 54 -2.80 -5.84 -14.18
N VAL A 55 -2.27 -6.93 -13.61
CA VAL A 55 -2.42 -7.25 -12.18
C VAL A 55 -1.05 -7.29 -11.51
N GLU A 56 -0.79 -6.30 -10.66
CA GLU A 56 0.40 -6.23 -9.82
C GLU A 56 0.09 -6.81 -8.43
N VAL A 57 0.69 -7.95 -8.10
CA VAL A 57 0.57 -8.57 -6.78
C VAL A 57 1.68 -8.05 -5.89
N ARG A 58 1.32 -7.29 -4.84
CA ARG A 58 2.28 -6.77 -3.86
C ARG A 58 2.48 -7.79 -2.75
N GLN A 59 3.61 -8.49 -2.76
CA GLN A 59 4.03 -9.37 -1.67
C GLN A 59 5.56 -9.41 -1.50
N PRO A 60 6.05 -9.50 -0.25
CA PRO A 60 5.31 -9.32 1.01
C PRO A 60 5.04 -7.82 1.31
N VAL A 61 3.82 -7.48 1.75
CA VAL A 61 3.54 -6.14 2.32
C VAL A 61 3.62 -6.25 3.83
N VAL A 62 4.58 -5.56 4.43
CA VAL A 62 4.67 -5.38 5.89
C VAL A 62 4.22 -3.96 6.20
N GLU A 63 3.03 -3.81 6.80
CA GLU A 63 2.53 -2.51 7.26
C GLU A 63 2.79 -2.36 8.76
N HIS A 64 3.47 -1.28 9.15
CA HIS A 64 3.63 -0.88 10.54
C HIS A 64 2.91 0.45 10.77
N ARG A 65 1.93 0.45 11.68
CA ARG A 65 1.29 1.68 12.15
C ARG A 65 1.94 2.13 13.45
N VAL A 66 2.56 3.31 13.43
CA VAL A 66 3.23 3.91 14.60
C VAL A 66 2.83 5.38 14.72
N THR A 67 2.67 5.86 15.96
CA THR A 67 2.44 7.29 16.21
C THR A 67 3.78 8.00 16.42
N VAL A 68 3.84 9.29 16.12
CA VAL A 68 5.03 10.11 16.45
C VAL A 68 5.33 10.05 17.94
N GLN A 69 4.30 9.97 18.80
CA GLN A 69 4.47 9.80 20.25
C GLN A 69 5.19 8.49 20.61
N ALA A 70 4.80 7.36 20.01
CA ALA A 70 5.47 6.08 20.25
C ALA A 70 6.94 6.11 19.81
N VAL A 71 7.23 6.78 18.68
CA VAL A 71 8.61 6.97 18.21
C VAL A 71 9.40 7.87 19.15
N ARG A 72 8.79 8.94 19.71
CA ARG A 72 9.43 9.80 20.72
C ARG A 72 9.75 9.04 22.00
N GLN A 73 8.80 8.25 22.52
CA GLN A 73 8.98 7.42 23.71
C GLN A 73 10.09 6.38 23.52
N TRP A 74 10.12 5.74 22.35
CA TRP A 74 11.23 4.88 21.97
C TRP A 74 12.54 5.68 21.93
N ALA A 75 12.61 6.80 21.22
CA ALA A 75 13.83 7.59 21.13
C ALA A 75 14.34 8.12 22.49
N SER A 76 13.47 8.29 23.49
CA SER A 76 13.85 8.71 24.86
C SER A 76 14.44 7.59 25.73
N GLY A 77 14.24 6.32 25.39
CA GLY A 77 14.66 5.18 26.21
C GLY A 77 16.18 4.96 26.27
N ALA A 78 16.66 4.29 27.33
CA ALA A 78 18.04 3.83 27.45
C ALA A 78 18.26 2.61 26.54
N GLY A 79 18.95 2.78 25.41
CA GLY A 79 19.29 1.66 24.51
C GLY A 79 20.14 0.61 25.23
N ARG A 80 20.00 -0.67 24.85
CA ARG A 80 20.68 -1.82 25.50
C ARG A 80 22.10 -2.06 24.98
N SER A 81 22.52 -1.33 23.95
CA SER A 81 23.87 -1.37 23.38
C SER A 81 24.32 0.02 22.92
N PRO A 82 25.64 0.27 22.75
CA PRO A 82 26.14 1.53 22.20
C PRO A 82 25.53 1.88 20.82
N ALA A 83 25.36 0.88 19.95
CA ALA A 83 24.75 1.08 18.63
C ALA A 83 23.27 1.50 18.74
N GLU A 84 22.50 0.87 19.63
CA GLU A 84 21.10 1.22 19.85
C GLU A 84 20.96 2.62 20.46
N ARG A 85 21.87 3.01 21.36
CA ARG A 85 21.89 4.37 21.94
C ARG A 85 22.12 5.42 20.86
N LEU A 86 23.11 5.23 19.99
CA LEU A 86 23.39 6.15 18.87
C LEU A 86 22.19 6.25 17.91
N GLN A 87 21.53 5.13 17.61
CA GLN A 87 20.34 5.12 16.76
C GLN A 87 19.20 5.94 17.38
N ARG A 88 18.94 5.77 18.68
CA ARG A 88 17.90 6.51 19.41
C ARG A 88 18.22 8.00 19.48
N GLU A 89 19.48 8.38 19.74
CA GLU A 89 19.95 9.76 19.74
C GLU A 89 19.74 10.43 18.37
N ARG A 90 20.10 9.74 17.28
CA ARG A 90 19.88 10.24 15.91
C ARG A 90 18.40 10.52 15.62
N VAL A 91 17.52 9.58 15.99
CA VAL A 91 16.08 9.77 15.79
C VAL A 91 15.54 10.91 16.66
N ARG A 92 16.04 11.07 17.90
CA ARG A 92 15.67 12.18 18.78
C ARG A 92 16.01 13.54 18.17
N ALA A 93 17.21 13.68 17.59
CA ALA A 93 17.64 14.91 16.92
C ALA A 93 16.76 15.26 15.70
N LEU A 94 16.40 14.27 14.88
CA LEU A 94 15.49 14.46 13.74
C LEU A 94 14.11 14.93 14.18
N LEU A 95 13.60 14.43 15.31
CA LEU A 95 12.30 14.79 15.87
C LEU A 95 12.28 16.11 16.67
N ALA A 96 13.44 16.71 16.93
CA ALA A 96 13.59 18.00 17.62
C ALA A 96 13.71 19.19 16.64
N SER A 97 13.91 18.92 15.35
CA SER A 97 14.10 19.94 14.31
C SER A 97 12.77 20.43 13.71
N SER A 98 11.72 20.62 14.53
CA SER A 98 10.40 21.08 14.08
C SER A 98 9.81 22.09 15.03
#